data_AF-A0A9E5BGI4-F1
#
_entry.id   AF-A0A9E5BGI4-F1
#
_cell.length_a   1.000
_cell.length_b   1.000
_cell.length_c   1.000
_cell.angle_alpha   90.00
_cell.angle_beta   90.00
_cell.angle_gamma   90.00
#
_symmetry.space_group_name_H-M   'P 1'
#
loop_
_entity.id
_entity.type
_entity.pdbx_description
1 polymer ?
#
loop_
_entity_poly.entity_id
_entity_poly.type
_entity_poly.pdbx_seq_one_letter_code
_entity_poly.pdbx_strand_id
1 'polypeptide(L)'
;MNLGNSPSLAPQYMAMIPAEKLSEIQTKYLEDLGKLGKDPNALEFKDRRFMGEAWQNPWSKALVSTYLLNSRYLNELVQAVQTDNKTRQRIEFATNQMIDALSPSNFCTLSPNHLINNFSLTSNPHWKLMSSKFSIQTPQLSH
;
A
#
# COMPACT_ATOMS: atom_id res chain seq x y z
N MET A 1 -38.92 -18.24 0.34
CA MET A 1 -37.52 -17.97 -0.07
C MET A 1 -36.89 -17.15 1.05
N ASN A 2 -35.87 -17.71 1.70
CA ASN A 2 -35.20 -17.13 2.87
C ASN A 2 -34.08 -16.21 2.35
N LEU A 3 -34.23 -14.89 2.49
CA LEU A 3 -33.19 -13.93 2.15
C LEU A 3 -32.15 -13.99 3.28
N GLY A 4 -31.08 -14.73 3.01
CA GLY A 4 -30.02 -15.02 3.97
C GLY A 4 -29.55 -13.77 4.70
N ASN A 5 -29.30 -13.94 6.00
CA ASN A 5 -28.64 -12.98 6.86
C ASN A 5 -27.56 -12.22 6.09
N SER A 6 -27.81 -10.95 5.79
CA SER A 6 -26.72 -10.00 5.58
C SER A 6 -25.78 -10.17 6.78
N PRO A 7 -24.46 -10.35 6.58
CA PRO A 7 -23.52 -10.29 7.69
C PRO A 7 -23.61 -8.87 8.26
N SER A 8 -24.52 -8.69 9.23
CA SER A 8 -24.51 -7.53 10.09
C SER A 8 -23.18 -7.59 10.80
N LEU A 9 -22.36 -6.58 10.56
CA LEU A 9 -21.18 -6.33 11.36
C LEU A 9 -21.68 -6.01 12.78
N ALA A 10 -21.99 -7.05 13.55
CA ALA A 10 -22.43 -6.99 14.92
C ALA A 10 -21.55 -6.01 15.72
N PRO A 11 -22.15 -5.28 16.68
CA PRO A 11 -21.54 -4.12 17.32
C PRO A 11 -20.15 -4.37 17.92
N GLN A 12 -19.85 -5.62 18.33
CA GLN A 12 -18.56 -5.99 18.91
C GLN A 12 -17.36 -5.80 17.96
N TYR A 13 -17.55 -5.80 16.64
CA TYR A 13 -16.45 -5.53 15.69
C TYR A 13 -16.18 -4.03 15.53
N MET A 14 -17.11 -3.17 15.96
CA MET A 14 -17.02 -1.71 15.80
C MET A 14 -16.17 -1.03 16.88
N ALA A 15 -15.84 -1.73 17.97
CA ALA A 15 -15.00 -1.21 19.05
C ALA A 15 -13.85 -2.18 19.38
N MET A 16 -13.09 -2.60 18.36
CA MET A 16 -11.88 -3.39 18.60
C MET A 16 -10.78 -2.58 19.31
N ILE A 17 -10.87 -1.26 19.36
CA ILE A 17 -9.90 -0.39 20.03
C ILE A 17 -10.54 0.14 21.33
N PRO A 18 -9.89 -0.01 22.51
CA PRO A 18 -10.37 0.62 23.74
C PRO A 18 -10.49 2.14 23.57
N ALA A 19 -11.57 2.74 24.07
CA ALA A 19 -11.81 4.19 23.91
C ALA A 19 -10.68 5.06 24.48
N GLU A 20 -10.09 4.64 25.60
CA GLU A 20 -8.93 5.32 26.22
C GLU A 20 -7.71 5.31 25.29
N LYS A 21 -7.38 4.15 24.71
CA LYS A 21 -6.28 4.02 23.75
C LYS A 21 -6.52 4.79 22.47
N LEU A 22 -7.76 4.77 21.97
CA LEU A 22 -8.13 5.57 20.80
C LEU A 22 -7.92 7.06 21.07
N SER A 23 -8.35 7.57 22.23
CA SER A 23 -8.17 8.96 22.63
C SER A 23 -6.69 9.34 22.77
N GLU A 24 -5.88 8.47 23.35
CA GLU A 24 -4.42 8.65 23.46
C GLU A 24 -3.78 8.79 22.07
N ILE A 25 -4.07 7.86 21.16
CA ILE A 25 -3.54 7.87 19.78
C ILE A 25 -4.00 9.11 19.02
N GLN A 26 -5.27 9.51 19.15
CA GLN A 26 -5.79 10.73 18.51
C GLN A 26 -5.15 12.00 19.05
N THR A 27 -4.98 12.10 20.38
CA THR A 27 -4.32 13.25 21.01
C THR A 27 -2.89 13.39 20.54
N LYS A 28 -2.14 12.28 20.54
CA LYS A 28 -0.77 12.23 20.04
C LYS A 28 -0.69 12.63 18.58
N TYR A 29 -1.59 12.13 17.74
CA TYR A 29 -1.65 12.48 16.32
C TYR A 29 -1.88 13.99 16.11
N LEU A 30 -2.82 14.59 16.84
CA LEU A 30 -3.10 16.03 16.74
C LEU A 30 -1.92 16.89 17.20
N GLU A 31 -1.24 16.49 18.28
CA GLU A 31 -0.03 17.16 18.75
C GLU A 31 1.08 17.12 17.69
N ASP A 32 1.34 15.93 17.14
CA ASP A 32 2.37 15.73 16.14
C ASP A 32 2.03 16.40 14.80
N LEU A 33 0.74 16.46 14.43
CA LEU A 33 0.25 17.24 13.29
C LEU A 33 0.47 18.74 13.51
N GLY A 34 0.23 19.23 14.73
CA GLY A 34 0.49 20.62 15.11
C GLY A 34 1.98 20.99 15.07
N LYS A 35 2.87 20.06 15.46
CA LYS A 35 4.32 20.22 15.29
C LYS A 35 4.68 20.30 13.81
N LEU A 36 4.12 19.39 13.00
CA LEU A 36 4.41 19.31 11.58
C LEU A 36 3.94 20.54 10.79
N GLY A 37 2.81 21.14 11.18
CA GLY A 37 2.32 22.37 10.59
C GLY A 37 3.22 23.59 10.83
N LYS A 38 4.06 23.56 11.86
CA LYS A 38 5.04 24.64 12.16
C LYS A 38 6.37 24.41 11.46
N ASP A 39 6.85 23.17 11.45
CA ASP A 39 8.06 22.77 10.76
C ASP A 39 7.91 21.35 10.19
N PRO A 40 8.01 21.19 8.85
CA PRO A 40 7.99 19.88 8.18
C PRO A 40 9.04 18.88 8.68
N ASN A 41 10.09 19.35 9.37
CA ASN A 41 11.17 18.53 9.92
C ASN A 41 11.07 18.34 11.45
N ALA A 42 10.01 18.85 12.09
CA ALA A 42 9.83 18.76 13.55
C ALA A 42 9.75 17.32 14.07
N LEU A 43 9.45 16.36 13.19
CA LEU A 43 9.40 14.94 13.48
C LEU A 43 10.48 14.23 12.69
N GLU A 44 11.35 13.50 13.39
CA GLU A 44 12.33 12.65 12.74
C GLU A 44 11.69 11.34 12.28
N PHE A 45 11.64 11.14 10.97
CA PHE A 45 11.28 9.86 10.37
C PHE A 45 12.46 9.31 9.56
N LYS A 46 12.89 8.08 9.87
CA LYS A 46 13.99 7.41 9.18
C LYS A 46 13.43 6.36 8.21
N ASP A 47 13.04 6.80 7.01
CA ASP A 47 12.62 5.90 5.93
C ASP A 47 13.56 6.05 4.73
N ARG A 48 14.23 4.94 4.37
CA ARG A 48 15.24 4.89 3.31
C ARG A 48 14.68 5.28 1.94
N ARG A 49 13.38 5.12 1.71
CA ARG A 49 12.69 5.48 0.45
C ARG A 49 12.78 6.98 0.15
N PHE A 50 12.93 7.82 1.18
CA PHE A 50 12.91 9.27 1.06
C PHE A 50 14.27 9.95 1.28
N MET A 51 15.38 9.20 1.22
CA MET A 51 16.73 9.76 1.43
C MET A 51 17.32 10.45 0.18
N GLY A 52 16.77 10.18 -1.01
CA GLY A 52 17.27 10.75 -2.27
C GLY A 52 17.07 12.26 -2.40
N GLU A 53 17.84 12.90 -3.30
CA GLU A 53 17.79 14.36 -3.53
C GLU A 53 16.41 14.88 -3.94
N ALA A 54 15.63 14.09 -4.67
CA ALA A 54 14.26 14.42 -5.08
C ALA A 54 13.32 14.74 -3.89
N TRP A 55 13.67 14.28 -2.68
CA TRP A 55 12.90 14.49 -1.46
C TRP A 55 13.39 15.66 -0.61
N GLN A 56 14.48 16.34 -1.00
CA GLN A 56 15.10 17.36 -0.17
C GLN A 56 14.43 18.74 -0.26
N ASN A 57 13.61 18.97 -1.29
CA ASN A 57 12.90 20.24 -1.45
C ASN A 57 11.77 20.38 -0.38
N PRO A 58 11.41 21.62 0.02
CA PRO A 58 10.46 21.85 1.11
C PRO A 58 9.08 21.21 0.90
N TRP A 59 8.59 21.19 -0.33
CA TRP A 59 7.30 20.59 -0.66
C TRP A 59 7.31 19.07 -0.51
N SER A 60 8.33 18.41 -1.07
CA SER A 60 8.52 16.97 -0.90
C SER A 60 8.67 16.58 0.57
N LYS A 61 9.41 17.38 1.36
CA LYS A 61 9.55 17.15 2.81
C LYS A 61 8.20 17.22 3.52
N ALA A 62 7.40 18.24 3.28
CA ALA A 62 6.06 18.35 3.86
C ALA A 62 5.15 17.17 3.47
N LEU A 63 5.18 16.75 2.21
CA LEU A 63 4.43 15.60 1.72
C LEU A 63 4.86 14.29 2.41
N VAL A 64 6.16 14.04 2.46
CA VAL A 64 6.74 12.84 3.08
C VAL A 64 6.46 12.80 4.57
N SER A 65 6.68 13.91 5.28
CA SER A 65 6.44 13.95 6.72
C SER A 65 4.95 13.77 7.07
N THR A 66 4.04 14.31 6.25
CA THR A 66 2.58 14.09 6.42
C THR A 66 2.23 12.61 6.17
N TYR A 67 2.78 12.03 5.11
CA TYR A 67 2.60 10.61 4.81
C TYR A 67 3.13 9.70 5.94
N LEU A 68 4.31 9.98 6.47
CA LEU A 68 4.93 9.19 7.54
C LEU A 68 4.20 9.33 8.87
N LEU A 69 3.69 10.53 9.18
CA LEU A 69 2.83 10.75 10.34
C LEU A 69 1.54 9.91 10.23
N ASN A 70 0.87 9.95 9.08
CA ASN A 70 -0.35 9.17 8.84
C ASN A 70 -0.10 7.66 8.88
N SER A 71 1.03 7.22 8.32
CA SER A 71 1.45 5.82 8.33
C SER A 71 1.68 5.33 9.77
N ARG A 72 2.34 6.13 10.61
CA ARG A 72 2.52 5.81 12.03
C ARG A 72 1.17 5.75 12.76
N TYR A 73 0.29 6.72 12.53
CA TYR A 73 -1.05 6.75 13.14
C TYR A 73 -1.86 5.49 12.80
N LEU A 74 -1.90 5.09 11.54
CA LEU A 74 -2.59 3.87 11.11
C LEU A 74 -1.99 2.62 11.78
N ASN A 75 -0.66 2.54 11.88
CA ASN A 75 0.00 1.43 12.56
C ASN A 75 -0.31 1.40 14.06
N GLU A 76 -0.33 2.56 14.75
CA GLU A 76 -0.71 2.65 16.16
C GLU A 76 -2.16 2.18 16.39
N LEU A 77 -3.09 2.57 15.50
CA LEU A 77 -4.47 2.09 15.56
C LEU A 77 -4.54 0.57 15.44
N VAL A 78 -3.82 -0.02 14.47
CA VAL A 78 -3.78 -1.47 14.27
C VAL A 78 -3.21 -2.20 15.48
N GLN A 79 -2.15 -1.67 16.10
CA GLN A 79 -1.58 -2.25 17.32
C GLN A 79 -2.55 -2.18 18.51
N ALA A 80 -3.42 -1.17 18.55
CA ALA A 80 -4.43 -1.02 19.60
C ALA A 80 -5.69 -1.90 19.39
N VAL A 81 -5.79 -2.61 18.27
CA VAL A 81 -6.89 -3.55 17.99
C VAL A 81 -6.80 -4.77 18.91
N GLN A 82 -7.78 -4.93 19.78
CA GLN A 82 -8.05 -6.10 20.60
C GLN A 82 -8.86 -7.12 19.80
N THR A 83 -8.16 -8.08 19.20
CA THR A 83 -8.76 -9.19 18.45
C THR A 83 -7.84 -10.41 18.54
N ASP A 84 -8.26 -11.53 17.94
CA ASP A 84 -7.42 -12.71 17.84
C ASP A 84 -6.17 -12.45 16.98
N ASN A 85 -5.12 -13.24 17.18
CA ASN A 85 -3.83 -13.01 16.50
C ASN A 85 -3.99 -13.07 14.96
N LYS A 86 -4.78 -14.03 14.47
CA LYS A 86 -5.04 -14.23 13.04
C LYS A 86 -5.71 -13.03 12.38
N THR A 87 -6.68 -12.42 13.04
CA THR A 87 -7.37 -11.23 12.52
C THR A 87 -6.46 -10.01 12.61
N ARG A 88 -5.69 -9.85 13.69
CA ARG A 88 -4.70 -8.76 13.80
C ARG A 88 -3.69 -8.80 12.66
N GLN A 89 -3.09 -9.96 12.38
CA GLN A 89 -2.14 -10.13 11.28
C GLN A 89 -2.73 -9.76 9.91
N ARG A 90 -4.01 -10.08 9.67
CA ARG A 90 -4.70 -9.71 8.43
C ARG A 90 -4.92 -8.20 8.32
N ILE A 91 -5.29 -7.56 9.43
CA ILE A 91 -5.46 -6.10 9.49
C ILE A 91 -4.09 -5.43 9.27
N GLU A 92 -3.05 -5.87 9.99
CA GLU A 92 -1.67 -5.38 9.82
C GLU A 92 -1.21 -5.50 8.37
N PHE A 93 -1.39 -6.67 7.75
CA PHE A 93 -1.03 -6.87 6.35
C PHE A 93 -1.81 -5.92 5.43
N ALA A 94 -3.13 -5.84 5.55
CA ALA A 94 -3.95 -4.98 4.70
C ALA A 94 -3.58 -3.49 4.86
N THR A 95 -3.36 -3.04 6.10
CA THR A 95 -2.93 -1.67 6.40
C THR A 95 -1.56 -1.37 5.83
N ASN A 96 -0.59 -2.27 5.98
CA ASN A 96 0.74 -2.10 5.39
C ASN A 96 0.66 -2.02 3.86
N GLN A 97 -0.13 -2.89 3.22
CA GLN A 97 -0.34 -2.85 1.77
C GLN A 97 -0.96 -1.52 1.32
N MET A 98 -1.92 -0.97 2.06
CA MET A 98 -2.49 0.36 1.77
C MET A 98 -1.47 1.48 1.95
N ILE A 99 -0.72 1.48 3.06
CA ILE A 99 0.34 2.46 3.34
C ILE A 99 1.37 2.43 2.20
N ASP A 100 1.85 1.26 1.84
CA ASP A 100 2.85 1.09 0.79
C ASP A 100 2.32 1.49 -0.58
N ALA A 101 1.07 1.17 -0.92
CA ALA A 101 0.46 1.57 -2.19
C ALA A 101 0.30 3.10 -2.32
N LEU A 102 0.00 3.78 -1.21
CA LEU A 102 -0.17 5.24 -1.16
C LEU A 102 1.16 6.00 -0.97
N SER A 103 2.29 5.29 -0.87
CA SER A 103 3.60 5.92 -0.69
C SER A 103 3.90 6.92 -1.82
N PRO A 104 4.28 8.17 -1.51
CA PRO A 104 4.71 9.15 -2.52
C PRO A 104 5.81 8.62 -3.45
N SER A 105 6.65 7.72 -2.93
CA SER A 105 7.74 7.12 -3.69
C SER A 105 7.28 6.30 -4.91
N ASN A 106 6.06 5.75 -4.87
CA ASN A 106 5.50 5.04 -6.01
C ASN A 106 5.30 5.98 -7.21
N PHE A 107 5.00 7.25 -6.98
CA PHE A 107 4.71 8.23 -8.05
C PHE A 107 5.98 8.91 -8.57
N CYS A 108 7.01 9.06 -7.74
CA CYS A 108 8.31 9.56 -8.19
C CYS A 108 9.08 8.53 -9.02
N THR A 109 8.76 7.24 -8.88
CA THR A 109 9.44 6.13 -9.58
C THR A 109 8.65 5.58 -10.78
N LEU A 110 7.57 6.24 -11.22
CA LEU A 110 6.89 5.94 -12.49
C LEU A 110 7.71 6.37 -13.73
N SER A 111 9.02 6.15 -13.69
CA SER A 111 9.81 5.98 -14.91
C SER A 111 9.32 4.69 -15.60
N PRO A 112 9.08 4.67 -16.92
CA PRO A 112 8.44 3.56 -17.66
C PRO A 112 9.13 2.18 -17.59
N ASN A 113 10.22 2.02 -16.86
CA ASN A 113 11.13 0.88 -16.97
C ASN A 113 10.73 -0.35 -16.13
N HIS A 114 9.74 -0.28 -15.25
CA HIS A 114 9.40 -1.43 -14.40
C HIS A 114 8.43 -2.45 -15.04
N LEU A 115 7.76 -2.11 -16.15
CA LEU A 115 6.90 -3.06 -16.89
C LEU A 115 7.63 -3.81 -18.01
N ILE A 116 8.89 -3.46 -18.30
CA ILE A 116 9.66 -4.05 -19.41
C ILE A 116 10.59 -5.20 -18.96
N ASN A 117 10.69 -5.49 -17.66
CA ASN A 117 11.58 -6.53 -17.15
C ASN A 117 10.87 -7.80 -16.66
N ASN A 118 9.53 -7.83 -16.67
CA ASN A 118 8.76 -9.04 -16.31
C ASN A 118 8.09 -9.74 -17.50
N PHE A 119 8.14 -9.18 -18.71
CA PHE A 119 7.69 -9.85 -19.93
C PHE A 119 8.78 -10.72 -20.59
N SER A 120 10.00 -10.70 -20.07
CA SER A 120 11.17 -11.37 -20.68
C SER A 120 11.50 -12.74 -20.08
N LEU A 121 10.83 -13.16 -18.99
CA LEU A 121 11.17 -14.39 -18.25
C LEU A 121 10.27 -15.60 -18.54
N THR A 122 9.37 -15.55 -19.54
CA THR A 122 8.73 -16.77 -20.09
C THR A 122 9.44 -17.29 -21.33
N SER A 123 10.70 -16.92 -21.56
CA SER A 123 11.59 -17.53 -22.56
C SER A 123 12.00 -18.96 -22.15
N ASN A 124 11.03 -19.80 -21.77
CA ASN A 124 11.18 -21.23 -21.61
C ASN A 124 11.27 -21.89 -23.00
N PRO A 125 12.38 -22.52 -23.39
CA PRO A 125 12.56 -23.06 -24.74
C PRO A 125 11.57 -24.18 -25.11
N HIS A 126 10.85 -24.76 -24.14
CA HIS A 126 9.95 -25.89 -24.39
C HIS A 126 8.69 -25.52 -25.20
N TRP A 127 8.22 -24.26 -25.18
CA TRP A 127 7.03 -23.86 -25.94
C TRP A 127 7.31 -23.54 -27.42
N LYS A 128 8.57 -23.35 -27.82
CA LYS A 128 8.95 -23.18 -29.24
C LYS A 128 8.68 -24.45 -30.08
N LEU A 129 8.59 -25.62 -29.46
CA LEU A 129 8.29 -26.87 -30.16
C LEU A 129 6.78 -27.09 -30.37
N MET A 130 5.93 -26.37 -29.64
CA MET A 130 4.47 -26.48 -29.78
C MET A 130 3.89 -25.55 -30.85
N SER A 131 4.53 -24.42 -31.16
CA SER A 131 4.08 -23.51 -32.23
C SER A 131 4.30 -24.05 -33.65
N SER A 132 5.09 -25.11 -33.82
CA SER A 132 5.31 -25.78 -35.12
C SER A 132 4.09 -26.59 -35.62
N LYS A 133 3.05 -26.81 -34.80
CA LYS A 133 1.90 -27.65 -35.17
C LYS A 133 0.62 -26.89 -35.56
N PHE A 134 0.62 -25.57 -35.56
CA PHE A 134 -0.47 -24.76 -36.09
C PHE A 134 0.01 -23.93 -37.28
N SER A 135 0.43 -24.61 -38.35
CA SER A 135 0.58 -23.98 -39.66
C SER A 135 -0.79 -24.04 -40.35
N ILE A 136 -1.56 -22.95 -40.26
CA ILE A 136 -2.77 -22.80 -41.06
C ILE A 136 -2.32 -22.44 -42.47
N GLN A 137 -2.52 -23.38 -43.37
CA GLN A 137 -2.21 -23.27 -44.79
C GLN A 137 -3.18 -22.26 -45.43
N THR A 138 -2.69 -21.06 -45.76
CA THR A 138 -3.46 -20.09 -46.54
C THR A 138 -3.46 -20.52 -48.02
N PRO A 139 -4.63 -20.68 -48.66
CA PRO A 139 -4.67 -21.01 -50.08
C PRO A 139 -4.24 -19.78 -50.89
N GLN A 140 -3.29 -20.00 -51.81
CA GLN A 140 -2.90 -19.03 -52.83
C GLN A 140 -4.07 -18.80 -53.78
N LEU A 141 -4.49 -17.55 -53.97
CA LEU A 141 -5.31 -17.14 -55.11
C LEU A 141 -4.48 -16.20 -55.98
N SER A 142 -4.20 -16.73 -57.17
CA SER A 142 -3.57 -16.11 -58.32
C SER A 142 -4.36 -14.93 -58.86
N HIS A 143 -3.67 -13.83 -59.18
CA HIS A 143 -3.79 -13.09 -60.44
C HIS A 143 -2.49 -12.34 -60.72
#